data_AF-A0A1H3NAK8-F1
#
_entry.id   AF-A0A1H3NAK8-F1
#
_cell.length_a   1.000
_cell.length_b   1.000
_cell.length_c   1.000
_cell.angle_alpha   90.00
_cell.angle_beta   90.00
_cell.angle_gamma   90.00
#
_symmetry.space_group_name_H-M   'P 1'
#
loop_
_entity.id
_entity.type
_entity.pdbx_description
1 polymer ?
#
loop_
_entity_poly.entity_id
_entity_poly.type
_entity_poly.pdbx_seq_one_letter_code
_entity_poly.pdbx_strand_id
1 'polypeptide(L)'
;MPESHSLEHPGAVSRIRAKWRGVEPTSMIIIEYCGDGDPAFGGTADDRALGPDGYILRHEQRVLKIEPVEFATLEEAHEASKLVKNRRPQSMLGVAPTWR
;
A
#
# COMPACT_ATOMS: atom_id res chain seq x y z
N MET A 1 0.43 -13.80 -6.03
CA MET A 1 0.48 -12.62 -6.93
C MET A 1 1.93 -12.39 -7.37
N PRO A 2 2.23 -12.03 -8.63
CA PRO A 2 3.62 -11.84 -9.07
C PRO A 2 4.21 -10.53 -8.54
N GLU A 3 5.47 -10.56 -8.08
CA GLU A 3 6.23 -9.41 -7.56
C GLU A 3 6.32 -8.23 -8.53
N SER A 4 6.19 -8.51 -9.84
CA SER A 4 6.20 -7.49 -10.88
C SER A 4 5.13 -6.42 -10.70
N HIS A 5 4.07 -6.68 -9.93
CA HIS A 5 2.98 -5.74 -9.66
C HIS A 5 3.16 -4.88 -8.41
N SER A 6 4.18 -5.17 -7.58
CA SER A 6 4.46 -4.42 -6.35
C SER A 6 4.83 -2.95 -6.63
N LEU A 7 4.53 -2.09 -5.66
CA LEU A 7 4.82 -0.66 -5.69
C LEU A 7 6.33 -0.37 -5.72
N GLU A 8 7.15 -1.24 -5.15
CA GLU A 8 8.62 -1.08 -5.10
C GLU A 8 9.29 -1.30 -6.47
N HIS A 9 8.57 -1.87 -7.44
CA HIS A 9 9.11 -2.21 -8.74
C HIS A 9 9.40 -0.94 -9.56
N PRO A 10 10.54 -0.82 -10.30
CA PRO A 10 10.91 0.40 -11.02
C PRO A 10 9.84 0.93 -11.99
N GLY A 11 9.07 0.04 -12.62
CA GLY A 11 7.96 0.39 -13.52
C GLY A 11 6.60 0.66 -12.84
N ALA A 12 6.53 0.67 -11.51
CA ALA A 12 5.27 0.77 -10.78
C ALA A 12 4.55 2.10 -11.02
N VAL A 13 5.27 3.23 -11.00
CA VAL A 13 4.70 4.57 -11.18
C VAL A 13 3.94 4.66 -12.51
N SER A 14 4.61 4.38 -13.62
CA SER A 14 4.00 4.43 -14.96
C SER A 14 2.82 3.47 -15.09
N ARG A 15 2.93 2.26 -14.55
CA ARG A 15 1.87 1.24 -14.59
C ARG A 15 0.64 1.65 -13.79
N ILE A 16 0.82 2.18 -12.58
CA ILE A 16 -0.28 2.59 -11.69
C ILE A 16 -0.94 3.84 -12.26
N ARG A 17 -0.16 4.86 -12.64
CA ARG A 17 -0.66 6.10 -13.25
C ARG A 17 -1.47 5.83 -14.53
N ALA A 18 -1.06 4.87 -15.35
CA ALA A 18 -1.84 4.47 -16.53
C ALA A 18 -3.26 3.98 -16.20
N LYS A 19 -3.49 3.42 -15.01
CA LYS A 19 -4.83 2.99 -14.55
C LYS A 19 -5.72 4.17 -14.15
N TRP A 20 -5.13 5.30 -13.78
CA TRP A 20 -5.86 6.49 -13.34
C TRP A 20 -6.41 7.34 -14.49
N ARG A 21 -6.08 7.01 -15.75
CA ARG A 21 -6.62 7.64 -16.97
C ARG A 21 -6.51 9.17 -16.98
N GLY A 22 -5.43 9.71 -16.40
CA GLY A 22 -5.13 11.15 -16.37
C GLY A 22 -5.77 11.91 -15.20
N VAL A 23 -6.49 11.25 -14.29
CA VAL A 23 -7.04 11.88 -13.08
C VAL A 23 -6.18 11.51 -11.87
N GLU A 24 -5.32 12.44 -11.45
CA GLU A 24 -4.46 12.24 -10.27
C GLU A 24 -5.29 12.33 -8.97
N PRO A 25 -5.01 11.47 -7.97
CA PRO A 25 -5.61 11.57 -6.65
C PRO A 25 -5.09 12.78 -5.86
N THR A 26 -5.87 13.23 -4.87
CA THR A 26 -5.49 14.30 -3.95
C THR A 26 -4.54 13.82 -2.85
N SER A 27 -4.65 12.55 -2.44
CA SER A 27 -3.67 11.88 -1.60
C SER A 27 -3.71 10.37 -1.79
N MET A 28 -2.73 9.66 -1.25
CA MET A 28 -2.72 8.20 -1.22
C MET A 28 -1.97 7.64 -0.01
N ILE A 29 -2.33 6.44 0.40
CA ILE A 29 -1.58 5.69 1.43
C ILE A 29 -0.94 4.45 0.80
N ILE A 30 0.19 4.00 1.34
CA ILE A 30 0.74 2.69 1.00
C ILE A 30 -0.05 1.61 1.75
N ILE A 31 -0.45 0.55 1.04
CA ILE A 31 -1.08 -0.64 1.62
C ILE A 31 -0.25 -1.87 1.27
N GLU A 32 0.01 -2.69 2.28
CA GLU A 32 0.51 -4.05 2.14
C GLU A 32 -0.68 -5.02 2.02
N TYR A 33 -0.76 -5.69 0.89
CA TYR A 33 -1.70 -6.78 0.63
C TYR A 33 -1.05 -8.12 0.99
N CYS A 34 -1.70 -8.91 1.84
CA CYS A 34 -1.19 -10.20 2.30
C CYS A 34 -2.32 -11.19 2.51
N GLY A 35 -2.11 -12.45 2.15
CA GLY A 35 -3.15 -13.48 2.18
C GLY A 35 -3.90 -13.60 0.84
N ASP A 36 -4.96 -14.40 0.83
CA ASP A 36 -5.77 -14.66 -0.37
C ASP A 36 -7.26 -14.75 -0.03
N GLY A 37 -8.10 -14.16 -0.87
CA GLY A 37 -9.56 -14.13 -0.71
C GLY A 37 -10.05 -13.28 0.49
N ASP A 38 -11.31 -12.85 0.40
CA ASP A 38 -11.96 -12.07 1.46
C ASP A 38 -12.26 -12.95 2.69
N PRO A 39 -11.85 -12.54 3.92
CA PRO A 39 -12.12 -13.27 5.15
C PRO A 39 -13.60 -13.57 5.41
N ALA A 40 -14.52 -12.72 4.96
CA ALA A 40 -15.97 -12.94 5.09
C ALA A 40 -16.45 -14.17 4.29
N PHE A 41 -15.67 -14.61 3.30
CA PHE A 41 -15.96 -15.78 2.45
C PHE A 41 -14.95 -16.92 2.65
N GLY A 42 -14.26 -16.96 3.80
CA GLY A 42 -13.29 -18.01 4.14
C GLY A 42 -11.88 -17.78 3.61
N GLY A 43 -11.58 -16.58 3.11
CA GLY A 43 -10.24 -16.17 2.75
C GLY A 43 -9.36 -15.79 3.96
N THR A 44 -8.14 -15.36 3.66
CA THR A 44 -7.10 -15.00 4.62
C THR A 44 -6.52 -13.60 4.38
N ALA A 45 -7.15 -12.77 3.54
CA ALA A 45 -6.65 -11.42 3.27
C ALA A 45 -6.57 -10.57 4.54
N ASP A 46 -5.43 -9.90 4.71
CA ASP A 46 -5.10 -9.07 5.84
C ASP A 46 -4.27 -7.88 5.35
N ASP A 47 -4.99 -6.90 4.83
CA ASP A 47 -4.42 -5.68 4.26
C ASP A 47 -4.12 -4.65 5.35
N ARG A 48 -2.92 -4.07 5.29
CA ARG A 48 -2.41 -3.18 6.34
C ARG A 48 -1.71 -1.98 5.75
N ALA A 49 -1.99 -0.79 6.28
CA ALA A 49 -1.39 0.44 5.80
C ALA A 49 0.00 0.70 6.40
N LEU A 50 0.81 1.49 5.70
CA LEU A 50 2.06 2.02 6.21
C LEU A 50 1.79 3.11 7.26
N GLY A 51 2.44 3.00 8.42
CA GLY A 51 2.43 4.01 9.47
C GLY A 51 3.57 5.03 9.33
N PRO A 52 3.57 6.09 10.16
CA PRO A 52 4.50 7.22 10.05
C PRO A 52 5.98 6.84 10.25
N ASP A 53 6.28 5.78 10.99
CA ASP A 53 7.66 5.37 11.31
C ASP A 53 8.33 4.48 10.24
N GLY A 54 7.67 4.31 9.09
CA GLY A 54 8.11 3.40 8.02
C GLY A 54 7.82 1.92 8.31
N TYR A 55 6.90 1.65 9.23
CA TYR A 55 6.44 0.31 9.57
C TYR A 55 4.98 0.11 9.14
N ILE A 56 4.68 -1.04 8.54
CA ILE A 56 3.31 -1.50 8.34
C ILE A 56 2.63 -1.63 9.70
N LEU A 57 1.48 -0.98 9.85
CA LEU A 57 0.73 -0.93 11.10
C LEU A 57 0.25 -2.33 11.50
N ARG A 58 0.53 -2.70 12.75
CA ARG A 58 -0.01 -3.92 13.36
C ARG A 58 -1.44 -3.72 13.83
N HIS A 59 -2.11 -4.81 14.18
CA HIS A 59 -3.50 -4.78 14.63
C HIS A 59 -3.67 -3.86 15.86
N GLU A 60 -2.76 -3.94 16.83
CA GLU A 60 -2.82 -3.14 18.05
C GLU A 60 -2.70 -1.64 17.76
N GLN A 61 -1.84 -1.26 16.84
CA GLN A 61 -1.64 0.13 16.42
C GLN A 61 -2.87 0.69 15.69
N ARG A 62 -3.54 -0.15 14.89
CA ARG A 62 -4.83 0.22 14.26
C ARG A 62 -5.94 0.41 15.30
N VAL A 63 -5.98 -0.42 16.34
CA VAL A 63 -6.93 -0.26 17.46
C VAL A 63 -6.69 1.06 18.21
N LEU A 64 -5.42 1.47 18.33
CA LEU A 64 -5.03 2.77 18.89
C LEU A 64 -5.28 3.95 17.93
N LYS A 65 -5.84 3.72 16.75
CA LYS A 65 -6.12 4.74 15.72
C LYS A 65 -4.88 5.54 15.32
N ILE A 66 -3.73 4.86 15.21
CA ILE A 66 -2.58 5.48 14.56
C ILE A 66 -2.91 5.64 13.08
N GLU A 67 -2.85 6.89 12.61
CA GLU A 67 -3.18 7.21 11.22
C GLU A 67 -2.06 6.72 10.29
N PRO A 68 -2.43 6.20 9.10
CA PRO A 68 -1.47 5.90 8.05
C PRO A 68 -0.73 7.16 7.59
N VAL A 69 0.46 6.96 7.03
CA VAL A 69 1.14 8.05 6.31
C VAL A 69 0.46 8.29 4.96
N GLU A 70 0.09 9.55 4.72
CA GLU A 70 -0.41 10.02 3.44
C GLU A 70 0.72 10.61 2.60
N PHE A 71 0.67 10.33 1.29
CA PHE A 71 1.58 10.86 0.28
C PHE A 71 0.78 11.70 -0.71
N ALA A 72 1.36 12.83 -1.11
CA ALA A 72 0.76 13.71 -2.12
C ALA A 72 0.99 13.19 -3.54
N THR A 73 2.10 12.46 -3.75
CA THR A 73 2.47 11.96 -5.08
C THR A 73 2.75 10.46 -5.09
N LEU A 74 2.54 9.85 -6.26
CA LEU A 74 2.83 8.43 -6.48
C LEU A 74 4.34 8.14 -6.43
N GLU A 75 5.16 9.11 -6.83
CA GLU A 75 6.62 9.05 -6.75
C GLU A 75 7.12 8.99 -5.30
N GLU A 76 6.58 9.84 -4.42
CA GLU A 76 6.92 9.77 -2.98
C GLU A 76 6.52 8.43 -2.36
N ALA A 77 5.32 7.94 -2.69
CA ALA A 77 4.89 6.61 -2.25
C ALA A 77 5.80 5.51 -2.81
N HIS A 78 6.23 5.60 -4.07
CA HIS A 78 7.16 4.65 -4.68
C HIS A 78 8.50 4.61 -3.94
N GLU A 79 9.12 5.76 -3.67
CA GLU A 79 10.39 5.83 -2.93
C GLU A 79 10.22 5.35 -1.47
N ALA A 80 9.15 5.76 -0.79
CA ALA A 80 8.87 5.31 0.58
C ALA A 80 8.66 3.79 0.65
N SER A 81 8.06 3.18 -0.37
CA SER A 81 7.81 1.74 -0.41
C SER A 81 9.09 0.90 -0.33
N LYS A 82 10.20 1.41 -0.88
CA LYS A 82 11.52 0.75 -0.86
C LYS A 82 12.15 0.72 0.53
N LEU A 83 11.66 1.57 1.44
CA LEU A 83 12.20 1.76 2.78
C LEU A 83 11.32 1.11 3.88
N VAL A 84 10.27 0.37 3.49
CA VAL A 84 9.38 -0.31 4.44
C VAL A 84 10.15 -1.36 5.24
N LYS A 85 10.10 -1.26 6.57
CA LYS A 85 11.03 -1.96 7.46
C LYS A 85 10.58 -3.37 7.89
N ASN A 86 9.29 -3.68 7.79
CA ASN A 86 8.69 -4.90 8.35
C ASN A 86 7.68 -5.57 7.39
N ARG A 87 8.00 -5.58 6.10
CA ARG A 87 7.18 -6.25 5.09
C ARG A 87 7.07 -7.75 5.38
N ARG A 88 5.86 -8.30 5.32
CA ARG A 88 5.57 -9.73 5.46
C ARG A 88 6.03 -10.51 4.22
N PRO A 89 6.58 -11.73 4.35
CA PRO A 89 6.85 -12.59 3.20
C PRO A 89 5.60 -12.82 2.35
N GLN A 90 5.77 -12.95 1.04
CA GLN A 90 4.67 -13.21 0.09
C GLN A 90 3.56 -12.15 0.04
N SER A 91 3.77 -10.99 0.65
CA SER A 91 2.90 -9.82 0.53
C SER A 91 3.24 -9.01 -0.72
N MET A 92 2.43 -8.00 -1.03
CA MET A 92 2.69 -7.01 -2.08
C MET A 92 2.39 -5.61 -1.56
N LEU A 93 3.21 -4.62 -1.91
CA LEU A 93 2.90 -3.21 -1.64
C LEU A 93 2.13 -2.60 -2.81
N GLY A 94 1.13 -1.78 -2.50
CA GLY A 94 0.39 -0.97 -3.44
C GLY A 94 0.01 0.37 -2.83
N VAL A 95 -0.81 1.14 -3.55
CA VAL A 95 -1.36 2.40 -3.07
C VAL A 95 -2.88 2.34 -3.02
N ALA A 96 -3.47 2.92 -1.98
CA ALA A 96 -4.88 3.26 -1.93
C ALA A 96 -5.05 4.78 -2.14
N PRO A 97 -5.46 5.20 -3.36
CA PRO A 97 -5.68 6.61 -3.70
C PRO A 97 -7.02 7.16 -3.18
N THR A 98 -7.02 8.46 -2.88
CA THR A 98 -8.18 9.28 -2.52
C THR A 98 -8.30 10.43 -3.52
N TRP A 99 -9.49 10.64 -4.12
CA TRP A 99 -9.76 11.73 -5.08
C TRP A 99 -10.74 12.79 -4.55
N ARG A 100 -10.95 12.82 -3.22
CA ARG A 100 -11.85 13.79 -2.61
C ARG A 100 -11.40 15.22 -2.88
#